data_AF-A0A944PGE3-F1
#
_entry.id   AF-A0A944PGE3-F1
#
_cell.length_a   1.000
_cell.length_b   1.000
_cell.length_c   1.000
_cell.angle_alpha   90.00
_cell.angle_beta   90.00
_cell.angle_gamma   90.00
#
_symmetry.space_group_name_H-M   'P 1'
#
loop_
_entity.id
_entity.type
_entity.pdbx_description
1 polymer ?
#
loop_
_entity_poly.entity_id
_entity_poly.type
_entity_poly.pdbx_seq_one_letter_code
_entity_poly.pdbx_strand_id
1 'polypeptide(L)'
;MEAGKAEGERSPQFSAGASAAYRWALGRADRSPVTGAGDSEGFPGLPALTAEVDAAVVQMEDPTGQPGQRDYNRGVHDALAWVCGHSDAAP
;
A
#
# COMPACT_ATOMS: atom_id res chain seq x y z
N MET A 1 -10.64 23.05 -26.71
CA MET A 1 -10.81 21.59 -26.57
C MET A 1 -9.59 21.10 -25.85
N GLU A 2 -9.75 20.80 -24.56
CA GLU A 2 -8.70 20.33 -23.67
C GLU A 2 -8.11 19.02 -24.17
N ALA A 3 -6.78 18.93 -24.13
CA ALA A 3 -6.04 17.71 -24.31
C ALA A 3 -6.34 16.79 -23.12
N GLY A 4 -7.05 15.69 -23.38
CA GLY A 4 -7.21 14.60 -22.42
C GLY A 4 -5.83 14.04 -22.08
N LYS A 5 -5.35 14.37 -20.88
CA LYS A 5 -4.16 13.76 -20.28
C LYS A 5 -4.39 12.25 -20.29
N ALA A 6 -3.51 11.49 -20.93
CA ALA A 6 -3.47 10.04 -20.73
C ALA A 6 -3.48 9.77 -19.22
N GLU A 7 -4.52 9.10 -18.71
CA GLU A 7 -4.57 8.66 -17.32
C GLU A 7 -3.35 7.77 -17.09
N GLY A 8 -2.42 8.28 -16.27
CA GLY A 8 -1.05 7.81 -16.22
C GLY A 8 -0.94 6.34 -15.84
N GLU A 9 -0.22 5.57 -16.64
CA GLU A 9 0.14 4.19 -16.32
C GLU A 9 0.85 4.18 -14.96
N ARG A 10 0.25 3.48 -13.99
CA ARG A 10 0.84 3.31 -12.65
C ARG A 10 2.15 2.55 -12.79
N SER A 11 3.19 2.95 -12.06
CA SER A 11 4.48 2.28 -12.14
C SER A 11 4.37 0.81 -11.71
N PRO A 12 5.21 -0.10 -12.23
CA PRO A 12 5.21 -1.51 -11.80
C PRO A 12 5.39 -1.66 -10.29
N GLN A 13 6.14 -0.76 -9.66
CA GLN A 13 6.35 -0.73 -8.21
C GLN A 13 5.08 -0.38 -7.46
N PHE A 14 4.29 0.59 -7.93
CA PHE A 14 2.98 0.89 -7.37
C PHE A 14 2.08 -0.35 -7.40
N SER A 15 1.96 -0.99 -8.56
CA SER A 15 1.12 -2.19 -8.73
C SER A 15 1.60 -3.35 -7.84
N ALA A 16 2.91 -3.49 -7.66
CA ALA A 16 3.49 -4.47 -6.75
C ALA A 16 3.14 -4.17 -5.27
N GLY A 17 3.18 -2.90 -4.86
CA GLY A 17 2.79 -2.46 -3.52
C GLY A 17 1.31 -2.72 -3.21
N ALA A 18 0.43 -2.32 -4.12
CA ALA A 18 -1.01 -2.58 -3.99
C ALA A 18 -1.32 -4.09 -3.93
N SER A 19 -0.67 -4.89 -4.78
CA SER A 19 -0.79 -6.35 -4.76
C SER A 19 -0.31 -6.96 -3.44
N ALA A 20 0.81 -6.48 -2.89
CA ALA A 20 1.33 -6.94 -1.60
C ALA A 20 0.36 -6.61 -0.45
N ALA A 21 -0.18 -5.40 -0.42
CA ALA A 21 -1.20 -4.97 0.54
C ALA A 21 -2.44 -5.86 0.50
N TYR A 22 -3.01 -6.11 -0.68
CA TYR A 22 -4.18 -6.99 -0.81
C TYR A 22 -3.91 -8.43 -0.37
N ARG A 23 -2.74 -8.99 -0.72
CA ARG A 23 -2.38 -10.33 -0.27
C ARG A 23 -2.32 -10.39 1.25
N TRP A 24 -1.69 -9.42 1.90
CA TRP A 24 -1.63 -9.38 3.35
C TRP A 24 -3.01 -9.18 4.00
N ALA A 25 -3.80 -8.21 3.52
CA ALA A 25 -5.16 -7.95 4.03
C ALA A 25 -6.09 -9.17 3.91
N LEU A 26 -5.89 -10.01 2.89
CA LEU A 26 -6.64 -11.26 2.68
C LEU A 26 -6.05 -12.47 3.42
N GLY A 27 -5.03 -12.27 4.26
CA GLY A 27 -4.34 -13.36 4.99
C GLY A 27 -3.56 -14.32 4.06
N ARG A 28 -3.15 -13.86 2.87
CA ARG A 28 -2.35 -14.61 1.88
C ARG A 28 -0.86 -14.26 1.91
N ALA A 29 -0.44 -13.48 2.90
CA ALA A 29 0.95 -13.20 3.20
C ALA A 29 1.09 -13.09 4.73
N ASP A 30 2.13 -13.72 5.29
CA ASP A 30 2.32 -13.77 6.75
C ASP A 30 2.96 -12.50 7.33
N ARG A 31 3.43 -11.60 6.48
CA ARG A 31 4.10 -10.36 6.88
C ARG A 31 3.50 -9.16 6.18
N SER A 32 3.43 -8.07 6.93
CA SER A 32 3.03 -6.77 6.43
C SER A 32 4.08 -6.22 5.42
N PRO A 33 3.65 -5.49 4.39
CA PRO A 33 4.50 -5.11 3.25
C PRO A 33 5.51 -3.99 3.53
N VAL A 34 5.33 -3.18 4.58
CA VAL A 34 6.14 -2.01 4.96
C VAL A 34 6.88 -2.29 6.27
N THR A 35 6.18 -2.67 7.32
CA THR A 35 6.79 -2.88 8.65
C THR A 35 7.40 -4.27 8.82
N GLY A 36 7.00 -5.24 7.99
CA GLY A 36 7.42 -6.63 8.11
C GLY A 36 6.86 -7.33 9.35
N ALA A 37 5.90 -6.71 10.03
CA ALA A 37 5.22 -7.28 11.18
C ALA A 37 4.49 -8.57 10.77
N GLY A 38 4.59 -9.60 11.61
CA GLY A 38 3.91 -10.87 11.37
C GLY A 38 2.62 -10.96 12.18
N ASP A 39 1.54 -11.40 11.55
CA ASP A 39 0.33 -11.80 12.25
C ASP A 39 0.44 -13.30 12.57
N SER A 40 0.25 -13.67 13.85
CA SER A 40 0.55 -15.03 14.31
C SER A 40 -0.41 -16.10 13.77
N GLU A 41 -1.53 -15.72 13.15
CA GLU A 41 -2.41 -16.59 12.33
C GLU A 41 -3.60 -15.76 11.81
N GLY A 42 -3.91 -15.84 10.50
CA GLY A 42 -5.14 -15.30 9.92
C GLY A 42 -5.02 -13.95 9.18
N PHE A 43 -6.12 -13.20 9.12
CA PHE A 43 -6.18 -11.89 8.48
C PHE A 43 -5.84 -10.78 9.50
N PRO A 44 -5.10 -9.73 9.10
CA PRO A 44 -4.81 -8.60 9.97
C PRO A 44 -6.11 -7.90 10.39
N GLY A 45 -6.23 -7.61 11.68
CA GLY A 45 -7.33 -6.78 12.18
C GLY A 45 -7.19 -5.32 11.74
N LEU A 46 -8.29 -4.55 11.81
CA LEU A 46 -8.31 -3.13 11.47
C LEU A 46 -7.17 -2.31 12.13
N PRO A 47 -6.79 -2.53 13.42
CA PRO A 47 -5.67 -1.80 14.02
C PRO A 47 -4.32 -2.05 13.32
N ALA A 48 -4.06 -3.29 12.89
CA ALA A 48 -2.84 -3.63 12.17
C ALA A 48 -2.82 -3.01 10.77
N LEU A 49 -3.96 -3.07 10.07
CA LEU A 49 -4.11 -2.44 8.75
C LEU A 49 -3.88 -0.93 8.82
N THR A 50 -4.47 -0.24 9.80
CA THR A 50 -4.28 1.21 9.99
C THR A 50 -2.83 1.55 10.37
N ALA A 51 -2.20 0.77 11.25
CA ALA A 51 -0.79 0.98 11.59
C ALA A 51 0.13 0.86 10.35
N GLU A 52 -0.21 -0.03 9.42
CA GLU A 52 0.54 -0.20 8.17
C GLU A 52 0.30 0.96 7.19
N VAL A 53 -0.91 1.54 7.15
CA VAL A 53 -1.18 2.78 6.40
C VAL A 53 -0.31 3.92 6.92
N ASP A 54 -0.26 4.10 8.24
CA ASP A 54 0.57 5.15 8.87
C ASP A 54 2.07 4.92 8.59
N ALA A 55 2.54 3.67 8.68
CA ALA A 55 3.92 3.32 8.36
C ALA A 55 4.27 3.61 6.89
N ALA A 56 3.34 3.37 5.95
CA ALA A 56 3.55 3.68 4.54
C ALA A 56 3.74 5.18 4.31
N VAL A 57 3.01 6.04 5.03
CA VAL A 57 3.19 7.50 4.99
C VAL A 57 4.60 7.88 5.44
N VAL A 58 5.04 7.40 6.60
CA VAL A 58 6.39 7.67 7.13
C VAL A 58 7.47 7.22 6.14
N GLN A 59 7.34 6.02 5.58
CA GLN A 59 8.33 5.47 4.65
C GLN A 59 8.31 6.15 3.26
N MET A 60 7.27 6.90 2.88
CA MET A 60 7.26 7.72 1.66
C MET A 60 8.01 9.04 1.83
N GLU A 61 8.17 9.50 3.08
CA GLU A 61 8.88 10.73 3.44
C GLU A 61 10.37 10.49 3.70
N ASP A 62 10.80 9.23 3.85
CA ASP A 62 12.20 8.86 4.05
C ASP A 62 13.05 9.12 2.77
N PRO A 63 13.99 10.09 2.80
CA PRO A 63 14.82 10.42 1.65
C PRO A 63 15.90 9.38 1.38
N THR A 64 16.11 8.41 2.29
CA THR A 64 17.14 7.36 2.16
C THR A 64 16.63 6.09 1.47
N GLY A 65 15.35 6.05 1.10
CA GLY A 65 14.71 4.92 0.45
C GLY A 65 15.32 4.54 -0.91
N GLN A 66 15.24 3.26 -1.24
CA GLN A 66 15.69 2.73 -2.53
C GLN A 66 14.85 3.28 -3.70
N PRO A 67 15.39 3.33 -4.93
CA PRO A 67 14.60 3.67 -6.12
C PRO A 67 13.34 2.82 -6.24
N GLY A 68 12.19 3.46 -6.43
CA GLY A 68 10.88 2.79 -6.55
C GLY A 68 10.22 2.39 -5.21
N GLN A 69 10.92 2.51 -4.07
CA GLN A 69 10.35 2.24 -2.75
C GLN A 69 9.17 3.17 -2.44
N ARG A 70 9.30 4.46 -2.80
CA ARG A 70 8.23 5.45 -2.61
C ARG A 70 6.95 5.08 -3.38
N ASP A 71 7.08 4.64 -4.62
CA ASP A 71 5.94 4.21 -5.45
C ASP A 71 5.30 2.93 -4.91
N TYR A 72 6.14 1.98 -4.47
CA TYR A 72 5.66 0.78 -3.79
C TYR A 72 4.87 1.12 -2.51
N ASN A 73 5.41 1.97 -1.64
CA ASN A 73 4.75 2.41 -0.42
C ASN A 73 3.45 3.16 -0.70
N ARG A 74 3.40 3.95 -1.78
CA ARG A 74 2.16 4.59 -2.23
C ARG A 74 1.10 3.56 -2.63
N GLY A 75 1.49 2.52 -3.38
CA GLY A 75 0.58 1.44 -3.74
C GLY A 75 0.03 0.69 -2.52
N VAL A 76 0.88 0.45 -1.51
CA VAL A 76 0.44 -0.13 -0.23
C VAL A 76 -0.55 0.80 0.47
N HIS A 77 -0.19 2.07 0.63
CA HIS A 77 -1.01 3.08 1.30
C HIS A 77 -2.40 3.16 0.68
N ASP A 78 -2.49 3.35 -0.64
CA ASP A 78 -3.78 3.57 -1.31
C ASP A 78 -4.66 2.30 -1.20
N ALA A 79 -4.08 1.11 -1.34
CA ALA A 79 -4.79 -0.15 -1.20
C ALA A 79 -5.35 -0.36 0.21
N LEU A 80 -4.52 -0.13 1.23
CA LEU A 80 -4.96 -0.31 2.62
C LEU A 80 -5.90 0.81 3.07
N ALA A 81 -5.73 2.05 2.61
CA ALA A 81 -6.67 3.14 2.86
C ALA A 81 -8.07 2.81 2.31
N TRP A 82 -8.16 2.22 1.12
CA TRP A 82 -9.42 1.74 0.57
C TRP A 82 -10.01 0.57 1.38
N VAL A 83 -9.20 -0.44 1.74
CA VAL A 83 -9.66 -1.57 2.58
C VAL A 83 -10.17 -1.11 3.94
N CYS A 84 -9.51 -0.14 4.56
CA CYS A 84 -9.92 0.43 5.84
C CYS A 84 -11.13 1.40 5.73
N GLY A 85 -11.58 1.73 4.52
CA GLY A 85 -12.66 2.70 4.29
C GLY A 85 -12.27 4.16 4.48
N HIS A 86 -10.97 4.48 4.48
CA HIS A 86 -10.46 5.86 4.49
C HIS A 86 -10.55 6.52 3.10
N SER A 87 -10.76 5.74 2.04
CA SER A 87 -10.94 6.19 0.67
C SER A 87 -12.02 5.35 -0.02
N ASP A 88 -12.89 6.00 -0.80
CA ASP A 88 -13.88 5.32 -1.65
C ASP A 88 -13.31 4.90 -3.02
N ALA A 89 -12.15 5.47 -3.40
CA ALA A 89 -11.52 5.19 -4.68
C ALA A 89 -10.60 3.97 -4.57
N ALA A 90 -10.93 2.91 -5.32
CA ALA A 90 -10.06 1.76 -5.46
C ALA A 90 -8.77 2.14 -6.23
N PRO A 91 -7.60 1.70 -5.77
CA PRO A 91 -6.29 2.11 -6.27
C PRO A 91 -5.88 1.59 -7.63
#